data_AF-A0A7C5ZRR3-F1
#
_entry.id   AF-A0A7C5ZRR3-F1
#
_cell.length_a   1.000
_cell.length_b   1.000
_cell.length_c   1.000
_cell.angle_alpha   90.00
_cell.angle_beta   90.00
_cell.angle_gamma   90.00
#
_symmetry.space_group_name_H-M   'P 1'
#
loop_
_entity.id
_entity.type
_entity.pdbx_description
1 polymer ?
#
loop_
_entity_poly.entity_id
_entity_poly.type
_entity_poly.pdbx_seq_one_letter_code
_entity_poly.pdbx_strand_id
1 'polypeptide(L)'
;MLKLRKSLLLTLMLSTLYSLGVGLLGPIYPIFVVNRFSASYIDMGCLYAIFGATAAILKAPAGKLSDLYGKEKIFLIGAAIGAVCSLSYVYVSSLTNLYLIEFLFGISHALQRPSLL
;
A
#
# COMPACT_ATOMS: atom_id res chain seq x y z
N MET A 1 -2.34 16.76 27.69
CA MET A 1 -2.11 17.41 26.37
C MET A 1 -0.80 16.99 25.68
N LEU A 2 0.33 16.81 26.39
CA LEU A 2 1.63 16.43 25.79
C LEU A 2 1.68 15.04 25.10
N LYS A 3 1.01 14.01 25.64
CA LYS A 3 0.94 12.68 25.00
C LYS A 3 0.19 12.70 23.66
N LEU A 4 -0.87 13.50 23.56
CA LEU A 4 -1.68 13.64 22.35
C LEU A 4 -0.89 14.32 21.21
N ARG A 5 -0.07 15.34 21.54
CA ARG A 5 0.83 15.99 20.57
C ARG A 5 1.88 15.02 20.01
N LYS A 6 2.48 14.15 20.83
CA LYS A 6 3.50 13.19 20.38
C LYS A 6 2.94 12.11 19.44
N SER A 7 1.79 11.52 19.76
CA SER A 7 1.11 10.51 18.92
C SER A 7 0.67 11.09 17.57
N LEU A 8 0.15 12.31 17.56
CA LEU A 8 -0.19 13.03 16.33
C LEU A 8 1.04 13.29 15.45
N LEU A 9 2.13 13.78 16.05
CA LEU A 9 3.37 14.07 15.33
C LEU A 9 3.97 12.79 14.74
N LEU A 10 3.93 11.68 15.48
CA LEU A 10 4.40 10.38 15.03
C LEU A 10 3.57 9.84 13.84
N THR A 11 2.24 9.94 13.91
CA THR A 11 1.36 9.55 12.80
C THR A 11 1.60 10.42 11.55
N LEU A 12 1.89 11.71 11.75
CA LEU A 12 2.14 12.67 10.66
C LEU A 12 3.52 12.45 10.01
N MET A 13 4.54 12.12 10.79
CA MET A 13 5.85 11.74 10.27
C MET A 13 5.77 10.42 9.47
N LEU A 14 5.04 9.43 9.99
CA LEU A 14 4.86 8.16 9.28
C LEU A 14 4.08 8.33 7.97
N SER A 15 3.03 9.16 7.96
CA SER A 15 2.22 9.39 6.77
C SER A 15 2.95 10.19 5.69
N THR A 16 3.78 11.15 6.08
CA THR A 16 4.63 11.91 5.14
C THR A 16 5.71 11.04 4.53
N LEU A 17 6.38 10.20 5.32
CA LEU A 17 7.38 9.26 4.83
C LEU A 17 6.77 8.23 3.86
N TYR A 18 5.59 7.72 4.19
CA TYR A 18 4.83 6.85 3.29
C TYR A 18 4.46 7.55 1.97
N SER A 19 3.95 8.79 2.05
CA SER A 19 3.56 9.56 0.87
C SER A 19 4.74 9.85 -0.06
N LEU A 20 5.93 10.07 0.51
CA LEU A 20 7.18 10.16 -0.26
C LEU A 20 7.48 8.86 -1.01
N GLY A 21 7.37 7.71 -0.33
CA GLY A 21 7.59 6.40 -0.95
C GLY A 21 6.64 6.14 -2.13
N VAL A 22 5.34 6.41 -1.94
CA VAL A 22 4.34 6.28 -3.01
C VAL A 22 4.62 7.25 -4.17
N GLY A 23 5.02 8.49 -3.84
CA GLY A 23 5.38 9.51 -4.83
C GLY A 23 6.58 9.12 -5.70
N LEU A 24 7.55 8.40 -5.13
CA LEU A 24 8.70 7.86 -5.88
C LEU A 24 8.30 6.64 -6.72
N LEU A 25 7.46 5.75 -6.20
CA LEU A 25 7.03 4.55 -6.93
C LEU A 25 6.14 4.88 -8.12
N GLY A 26 5.28 5.91 -8.03
CA GLY A 26 4.34 6.29 -9.08
C GLY A 26 4.93 6.34 -10.50
N PRO A 27 5.98 7.14 -10.78
CA PRO A 27 6.59 7.21 -12.12
C PRO A 27 7.55 6.04 -12.43
N ILE A 28 8.20 5.46 -11.42
CA ILE A 28 9.21 4.41 -11.60
C ILE A 28 8.55 3.05 -11.90
N TYR A 29 7.43 2.78 -11.28
CA TYR A 29 6.74 1.50 -11.36
C TYR A 29 6.33 1.12 -12.80
N PRO A 30 5.67 1.98 -13.58
CA PRO A 30 5.38 1.74 -15.00
C PRO A 30 6.59 1.30 -15.82
N ILE A 31 7.70 2.00 -15.62
CA ILE A 31 8.95 1.78 -16.35
C ILE A 31 9.55 0.43 -15.94
N PHE A 32 9.51 0.10 -14.65
CA PHE A 32 9.96 -1.18 -14.13
C PHE A 32 9.17 -2.34 -14.74
N VAL A 33 7.85 -2.28 -14.75
CA VAL A 33 7.00 -3.38 -15.24
C VAL A 33 7.22 -3.64 -16.73
N VAL A 34 7.23 -2.58 -17.54
CA VAL A 34 7.43 -2.69 -19.00
C VAL A 34 8.84 -3.18 -19.33
N ASN A 35 9.88 -2.62 -18.70
CA ASN A 35 11.27 -2.99 -19.06
C ASN A 35 11.70 -4.35 -18.49
N ARG A 36 11.21 -4.73 -17.31
CA ARG A 36 11.61 -5.97 -16.63
C ARG A 36 10.85 -7.20 -17.15
N PHE A 37 9.56 -7.03 -17.46
CA PHE A 37 8.68 -8.14 -17.83
C PHE A 37 8.16 -8.08 -19.27
N SER A 38 8.60 -7.08 -20.05
CA SER A 38 8.09 -6.83 -21.41
C SER A 38 6.56 -6.77 -21.45
N ALA A 39 5.96 -6.25 -20.37
CA ALA A 39 4.52 -6.26 -20.17
C ALA A 39 3.82 -5.26 -21.11
N SER A 40 2.60 -5.59 -21.51
CA SER A 40 1.78 -4.68 -22.30
C SER A 40 1.16 -3.57 -21.44
N TYR A 41 0.68 -2.50 -22.08
CA TYR A 41 -0.09 -1.46 -21.39
C TYR A 41 -1.41 -1.99 -20.78
N ILE A 42 -1.94 -3.10 -21.31
CA ILE A 42 -3.15 -3.76 -20.77
C ILE A 42 -2.81 -4.44 -19.44
N ASP A 43 -1.67 -5.14 -19.36
CA ASP A 43 -1.22 -5.80 -18.13
C ASP A 43 -0.99 -4.78 -17.01
N MET A 44 -0.40 -3.64 -17.35
CA MET A 44 -0.27 -2.49 -16.47
C MET A 44 -1.63 -2.00 -15.95
N GLY A 45 -2.61 -1.82 -16.85
CA GLY A 45 -3.97 -1.47 -16.46
C GLY A 45 -4.59 -2.49 -15.50
N CYS A 46 -4.38 -3.78 -15.75
CA CYS A 46 -4.83 -4.86 -14.87
C CYS A 46 -4.15 -4.83 -13.49
N LEU A 47 -2.84 -4.58 -13.43
CA LEU A 47 -2.11 -4.45 -12.16
C LEU A 47 -2.69 -3.32 -11.29
N TYR A 48 -2.85 -2.13 -11.87
CA TYR A 48 -3.47 -1.00 -11.18
C TYR A 48 -4.94 -1.26 -10.81
N ALA A 49 -5.68 -1.97 -11.67
CA ALA A 49 -7.07 -2.33 -11.39
C ALA A 49 -7.17 -3.31 -10.21
N ILE A 50 -6.31 -4.32 -10.15
CA ILE A 50 -6.27 -5.28 -9.04
C ILE A 50 -5.91 -4.58 -7.74
N PHE A 51 -4.87 -3.75 -7.76
CA PHE A 51 -4.49 -2.92 -6.62
C PHE A 51 -5.66 -2.05 -6.15
N GLY A 52 -6.25 -1.28 -7.07
CA GLY A 52 -7.33 -0.34 -6.79
C GLY A 52 -8.60 -1.03 -6.30
N ALA A 53 -9.01 -2.13 -6.94
CA ALA A 53 -10.18 -2.92 -6.54
C ALA A 53 -9.99 -3.53 -5.16
N THR A 54 -8.83 -4.14 -4.91
CA THR A 54 -8.52 -4.74 -3.60
C THR A 54 -8.52 -3.70 -2.50
N ALA A 55 -7.86 -2.56 -2.74
CA ALA A 55 -7.85 -1.45 -1.80
C ALA A 55 -9.26 -0.88 -1.55
N ALA A 56 -10.09 -0.77 -2.59
CA ALA A 56 -11.45 -0.26 -2.46
C ALA A 56 -12.36 -1.20 -1.67
N ILE A 57 -12.34 -2.50 -1.98
CA ILE A 57 -13.17 -3.52 -1.32
C ILE A 57 -12.77 -3.66 0.15
N LEU A 58 -11.46 -3.65 0.45
CA LEU A 58 -10.96 -3.87 1.80
C LEU A 58 -10.91 -2.62 2.67
N LYS A 59 -11.14 -1.42 2.12
CA LYS A 59 -11.20 -0.18 2.90
C LYS A 59 -12.27 -0.21 3.98
N ALA A 60 -13.49 -0.65 3.65
CA ALA A 60 -14.60 -0.71 4.60
C ALA A 60 -14.33 -1.63 5.81
N PRO A 61 -13.89 -2.90 5.61
CA PRO A 61 -13.51 -3.75 6.74
C PRO A 61 -12.27 -3.25 7.47
N ALA A 62 -11.29 -2.67 6.77
CA ALA A 62 -10.11 -2.07 7.39
C ALA A 62 -10.47 -0.90 8.33
N GLY A 63 -11.45 -0.07 7.95
CA GLY A 63 -12.00 0.97 8.82
C GLY A 63 -12.57 0.41 10.11
N LYS A 64 -13.45 -0.60 10.02
CA LYS A 64 -14.00 -1.27 11.21
C LYS A 64 -12.92 -1.90 12.10
N LEU A 65 -11.89 -2.51 11.50
CA LEU A 65 -10.75 -3.05 12.24
C LEU A 65 -9.97 -1.94 12.96
N SER A 66 -9.78 -0.80 12.31
CA SER A 66 -9.11 0.38 12.86
C SER A 66 -9.86 0.95 14.06
N ASP A 67 -11.18 0.97 14.01
CA ASP A 67 -12.01 1.47 15.12
C ASP A 67 -11.96 0.52 16.33
N LEU A 68 -11.90 -0.80 16.09
CA LEU A 68 -11.85 -1.81 17.15
C LEU A 68 -10.46 -1.94 17.81
N TYR A 69 -9.39 -1.98 17.02
CA TYR A 69 -8.04 -2.26 17.50
C TYR A 69 -7.16 -1.01 17.66
N GLY A 70 -7.64 0.15 17.19
CA GLY A 70 -6.94 1.42 17.20
C GLY A 70 -6.16 1.70 15.91
N LYS A 71 -6.37 2.91 15.39
CA LYS A 71 -5.78 3.42 14.14
C LYS A 71 -4.26 3.26 14.01
N GLU A 72 -3.50 3.48 15.08
CA GLU A 72 -2.03 3.39 15.04
C GLU A 72 -1.54 1.97 14.78
N LYS A 73 -2.18 0.96 15.40
CA LYS A 73 -1.78 -0.45 15.23
C LYS A 73 -2.13 -0.95 13.84
N ILE A 74 -3.32 -0.64 13.34
CA ILE A 74 -3.76 -1.05 12.01
C ILE A 74 -2.89 -0.39 10.92
N PHE A 75 -2.57 0.90 11.10
CA PHE A 75 -1.62 1.59 10.22
C PHE A 75 -0.26 0.88 10.17
N LEU A 76 0.31 0.53 11.32
CA LEU A 76 1.60 -0.15 11.41
C LEU A 76 1.57 -1.53 10.75
N ILE A 77 0.50 -2.31 10.92
CA ILE A 77 0.33 -3.60 10.25
C ILE A 77 0.27 -3.40 8.72
N GLY A 78 -0.53 -2.44 8.27
CA GLY A 78 -0.60 -2.08 6.85
C GLY A 78 0.76 -1.68 6.29
N ALA A 79 1.49 -0.83 7.00
CA ALA A 79 2.83 -0.38 6.62
C ALA A 79 3.83 -1.55 6.58
N ALA A 80 3.77 -2.49 7.53
CA ALA A 80 4.62 -3.68 7.54
C ALA A 80 4.34 -4.60 6.34
N ILE A 81 3.07 -4.84 6.01
CA ILE A 81 2.69 -5.60 4.81
C ILE A 81 3.22 -4.88 3.55
N GLY A 82 3.07 -3.56 3.49
CA GLY A 82 3.56 -2.75 2.37
C GLY A 82 5.08 -2.82 2.22
N ALA A 83 5.81 -2.78 3.33
CA ALA A 83 7.27 -2.92 3.33
C ALA A 83 7.71 -4.30 2.82
N VAL A 84 7.05 -5.38 3.25
CA VAL A 84 7.31 -6.73 2.74
C VAL A 84 7.02 -6.82 1.25
N CYS A 85 5.91 -6.25 0.79
CA CYS A 85 5.58 -6.24 -0.64
C CYS A 85 6.61 -5.44 -1.47
N SER A 86 7.06 -4.29 -0.94
CA SER A 86 8.11 -3.48 -1.56
C SER A 86 9.43 -4.25 -1.70
N LEU A 87 9.82 -5.00 -0.67
CA LEU A 87 11.02 -5.85 -0.71
C LEU A 87 10.84 -7.03 -1.68
N SER A 88 9.63 -7.58 -1.78
CA SER A 88 9.33 -8.69 -2.69
C SER A 88 9.54 -8.34 -4.17
N TYR A 89 9.42 -7.07 -4.58
CA TYR A 89 9.70 -6.65 -5.97
C TYR A 89 11.09 -7.05 -6.45
N VAL A 90 12.08 -7.12 -5.55
CA VAL A 90 13.46 -7.51 -5.89
C VAL A 90 13.53 -8.95 -6.38
N TYR A 91 12.64 -9.83 -5.90
CA TYR A 91 12.64 -11.27 -6.17
C TYR A 91 11.61 -11.70 -7.22
N VAL A 92 10.80 -10.76 -7.74
CA VAL A 92 9.79 -11.10 -8.76
C VAL A 92 10.47 -11.47 -10.07
N SER A 93 10.17 -12.68 -10.53
CA SER A 93 10.66 -13.22 -11.80
C SER A 93 9.56 -13.41 -12.85
N SER A 94 8.28 -13.21 -12.49
CA SER A 94 7.14 -13.41 -13.36
C SER A 94 6.04 -12.37 -13.12
N LEU A 95 5.34 -12.00 -14.20
CA LEU A 95 4.18 -11.11 -14.17
C LEU A 95 3.06 -11.61 -13.24
N THR A 96 2.87 -12.94 -13.15
CA THR A 96 1.87 -13.54 -12.26
C THR A 96 2.17 -13.26 -10.78
N ASN A 97 3.44 -13.29 -10.40
CA ASN A 97 3.86 -12.97 -9.03
C ASN A 97 3.65 -11.47 -8.75
N LEU A 98 3.80 -10.63 -9.77
CA LEU A 98 3.55 -9.20 -9.68
C LEU A 98 2.06 -8.91 -9.40
N TYR A 99 1.14 -9.60 -10.08
CA TYR A 99 -0.30 -9.50 -9.78
C TYR A 99 -0.64 -9.88 -8.33
N LEU A 100 0.01 -10.91 -7.80
CA LEU A 100 -0.18 -11.34 -6.41
C LEU A 100 0.37 -10.30 -5.42
N ILE A 101 1.50 -9.68 -5.75
CA ILE A 101 2.06 -8.57 -4.97
C ILE A 101 1.14 -7.36 -5.00
N GLU A 102 0.59 -6.97 -6.17
CA GLU A 102 -0.36 -5.85 -6.26
C GLU A 102 -1.61 -6.06 -5.43
N PHE A 103 -2.13 -7.29 -5.41
CA PHE A 103 -3.22 -7.67 -4.54
C PHE A 103 -2.86 -7.41 -3.07
N LEU A 104 -1.72 -7.93 -2.60
CA LEU A 104 -1.24 -7.72 -1.22
C LEU A 104 -0.94 -6.24 -0.92
N PHE A 105 -0.41 -5.50 -1.88
CA PHE A 105 -0.18 -4.06 -1.79
C PHE A 105 -1.50 -3.30 -1.63
N GLY A 106 -2.56 -3.75 -2.32
CA GLY A 106 -3.92 -3.24 -2.15
C GLY A 106 -4.45 -3.44 -0.73
N ILE A 107 -4.22 -4.61 -0.12
CA ILE A 107 -4.54 -4.88 1.30
C ILE A 107 -3.79 -3.91 2.21
N SER A 108 -2.46 -3.81 2.01
CA SER A 108 -1.61 -2.88 2.76
C SER A 108 -2.13 -1.45 2.68
N HIS A 109 -2.49 -0.98 1.48
CA HIS A 109 -2.99 0.37 1.26
C HIS A 109 -4.36 0.59 1.93
N ALA A 110 -5.26 -0.41 1.92
CA ALA A 110 -6.53 -0.33 2.64
C ALA A 110 -6.35 -0.15 4.16
N LEU A 111 -5.37 -0.85 4.76
CA LEU A 111 -5.08 -0.78 6.19
C LEU A 111 -4.38 0.51 6.61
N GLN A 112 -3.62 1.15 5.72
CA GLN A 112 -2.89 2.40 6.02
C GLN A 112 -3.78 3.65 5.93
N ARG A 113 -4.83 3.61 5.11
CA ARG A 113 -5.82 4.68 5.03
C ARG A 113 -7.21 4.15 5.38
N PRO A 114 -7.46 3.75 6.64
CA PRO A 114 -8.83 3.53 7.07
C PRO A 114 -9.53 4.89 6.97
N SER A 115 -10.55 4.97 6.11
CA SER A 115 -11.34 6.19 5.93
C SER A 115 -11.93 6.56 7.28
N LEU A 116 -11.62 7.77 7.76
CA LEU A 116 -12.33 8.43 8.84
C LEU A 116 -13.75 8.75 8.33
N LEU A 117 -14.69 7.86 8.62
CA LEU A 117 -16.08 8.24 8.83
C LEU A 117 -16.39 7.95 10.31
#